data_AF-A0A8J5QT69-F1
#
_entry.id   AF-A0A8J5QT69-F1
#
_cell.length_a   1.000
_cell.length_b   1.000
_cell.length_c   1.000
_cell.angle_alpha   90.00
_cell.angle_beta   90.00
_cell.angle_gamma   90.00
#
_symmetry.space_group_name_H-M   'P 1'
#
loop_
_entity.id
_entity.type
_entity.pdbx_description
1 polymer ?
#
loop_
_entity_poly.entity_id
_entity_poly.type
_entity_poly.pdbx_seq_one_letter_code
_entity_poly.pdbx_strand_id
1 'polypeptide(L)'
;MLVGGTTTTTMTHDSNDDKGDSDTRRSIYEFKYRMSLLITKLHELNELKLKQPKLFNIKFPSEFIQKIERPKKRVKRNTQGGISMLRRKRKGGNTPPIDAADASDEVEDDFINPSSAEERLISLELILSNEVYEIYEEIFDCLKPTFVSLDIPGGQKIPRLSTVCSFEIGKEMMRTANITYFEGKTTLNSSDSNGELNKVIDDWLQREPRAIMDRYRLHFMAGYLIHLLVFHSQSVLFPSIPVIIQWLREQKSMHLNMLGRTLCDRFWQATNTETDDADVALKVDHVHIKIFWSLYVVGYWDTFLHNRQMMEILQYIVDIRIFEKLERDLGLTKRYFQNQIFSLLERNIDHPNTNPILISIIVRIVQSASTDFKKCVSIGNFYDYLESLYSMLLEFVRNWIAFPIGKKKSIFNAKFADNDRIFYSLIRLCEFSIKHLTNILKKVDDDFGLFSTLFKKFGALKDTIEVLEAFYLQSDQPIEITSPETISKTIMDIQNTLYNIRTNARLDAFLVWLTEKNQDELAQKLSNDYYS
;
A
#
# COMPACT_ATOMS: atom_id res chain seq x y z
N MET A 1 5.19 -5.60 -74.96
CA MET A 1 6.44 -4.95 -75.41
C MET A 1 6.69 -3.76 -74.51
N LEU A 2 7.87 -3.72 -73.86
CA LEU A 2 8.65 -2.54 -73.40
C LEU A 2 7.89 -1.49 -72.55
N VAL A 3 8.31 -1.04 -71.36
CA VAL A 3 9.58 -0.40 -70.93
C VAL A 3 9.43 -0.33 -69.38
N GLY A 4 10.37 -0.68 -68.49
CA GLY A 4 11.76 -0.22 -68.42
C GLY A 4 11.87 1.10 -67.65
N GLY A 5 11.43 1.17 -66.39
CA GLY A 5 11.52 2.36 -65.54
C GLY A 5 12.45 2.16 -64.35
N THR A 6 13.74 2.39 -64.53
CA THR A 6 14.73 2.54 -63.45
C THR A 6 14.60 3.93 -62.85
N THR A 7 13.95 4.05 -61.68
CA THR A 7 14.13 5.22 -60.81
C THR A 7 15.33 5.00 -59.91
N THR A 8 16.44 5.61 -60.30
CA THR A 8 17.62 5.83 -59.49
C THR A 8 17.25 6.77 -58.35
N THR A 9 16.90 6.23 -57.19
CA THR A 9 16.76 7.04 -55.96
C THR A 9 18.17 7.30 -55.46
N THR A 10 18.71 8.47 -55.80
CA THR A 10 19.90 9.04 -55.17
C THR A 10 19.67 9.09 -53.67
N MET A 11 20.40 8.24 -52.93
CA MET A 11 20.60 8.41 -51.50
C MET A 11 21.32 9.73 -51.26
N THR A 12 20.59 10.74 -50.86
CA THR A 12 21.15 11.80 -50.02
C THR A 12 21.40 11.15 -48.66
N HIS A 13 22.67 10.83 -48.40
CA HIS A 13 23.16 10.50 -47.08
C HIS A 13 22.95 11.76 -46.22
N ASP A 14 21.84 11.79 -45.49
CA ASP A 14 21.59 12.82 -44.50
C ASP A 14 22.63 12.66 -43.40
N SER A 15 23.45 13.70 -43.23
CA SER A 15 24.46 13.87 -42.18
C SER A 15 23.86 14.00 -40.76
N ASN A 16 22.65 13.48 -40.53
CA ASN A 16 21.95 13.47 -39.25
C ASN A 16 22.10 12.14 -38.48
N ASP A 17 22.41 11.03 -39.17
CA ASP A 17 22.58 9.72 -38.51
C ASP A 17 23.87 9.66 -37.65
N ASP A 18 24.95 10.29 -38.09
CA ASP A 18 26.22 10.33 -37.34
C ASP A 18 26.12 11.14 -36.04
N LYS A 19 25.27 12.18 -36.00
CA LYS A 19 25.03 12.95 -34.77
C LYS A 19 24.22 12.15 -33.75
N GLY A 20 23.17 11.46 -34.19
CA GLY A 20 22.33 10.63 -33.32
C GLY A 20 23.08 9.47 -32.66
N ASP A 21 23.99 8.81 -33.38
CA ASP A 21 24.83 7.75 -32.81
C ASP A 21 25.90 8.32 -31.85
N SER A 22 26.49 9.49 -32.17
CA SER A 22 27.45 10.15 -31.29
C SER A 22 26.85 10.61 -29.95
N ASP A 23 25.63 11.16 -29.98
CA ASP A 23 24.91 11.60 -28.78
C ASP A 23 24.48 10.41 -27.93
N THR A 24 24.04 9.31 -28.57
CA THR A 24 23.67 8.07 -27.87
C THR A 24 24.87 7.44 -27.16
N ARG A 25 26.04 7.39 -27.82
CA ARG A 25 27.28 6.87 -27.22
C ARG A 25 27.73 7.72 -26.03
N ARG A 26 27.63 9.05 -26.13
CA ARG A 26 27.90 9.96 -25.02
C ARG A 26 26.95 9.72 -23.85
N SER A 27 25.65 9.61 -24.10
CA SER A 27 24.65 9.29 -23.10
C SER A 27 24.93 7.97 -22.38
N ILE A 28 25.40 6.94 -23.08
CA ILE A 28 25.76 5.65 -22.48
C ILE A 28 27.00 5.77 -21.59
N TYR A 29 28.01 6.52 -22.02
CA TYR A 29 29.19 6.77 -21.19
C TYR A 29 28.83 7.54 -19.92
N GLU A 30 28.04 8.61 -20.04
CA GLU A 30 27.53 9.38 -18.90
C GLU A 30 26.68 8.51 -17.98
N PHE A 31 25.82 7.65 -18.53
CA PHE A 31 25.03 6.67 -17.77
C PHE A 31 25.94 5.74 -16.96
N LYS A 32 26.91 5.08 -17.59
CA LYS A 32 27.82 4.13 -16.91
C LYS A 32 28.59 4.78 -15.77
N TYR A 33 29.14 5.97 -16.00
CA TYR A 33 29.85 6.72 -14.95
C TYR A 33 28.94 6.99 -13.74
N ARG A 34 27.72 7.47 -13.99
CA ARG A 34 26.75 7.75 -12.93
C ARG A 34 26.24 6.48 -12.24
N MET A 35 26.12 5.38 -12.98
CA MET A 35 25.76 4.07 -12.43
C MET A 35 26.78 3.56 -11.42
N SER A 36 28.08 3.73 -11.69
CA SER A 36 29.13 3.37 -10.72
C SER A 36 29.02 4.18 -9.41
N LEU A 37 28.65 5.47 -9.49
CA LEU A 37 28.40 6.31 -8.32
C LEU A 37 27.16 5.84 -7.56
N LEU A 38 26.04 5.63 -8.27
CA LEU A 38 24.79 5.16 -7.69
C LEU A 38 24.98 3.84 -6.96
N ILE A 39 25.66 2.86 -7.58
CA ILE A 39 25.89 1.54 -6.99
C ILE A 39 26.74 1.67 -5.72
N THR A 40 27.77 2.50 -5.74
CA THR A 40 28.58 2.79 -4.55
C THR A 40 27.71 3.26 -3.38
N LYS A 41 26.78 4.19 -3.64
CA LYS A 41 25.84 4.71 -2.62
C LYS A 41 24.80 3.67 -2.18
N LEU A 42 24.32 2.83 -3.09
CA LEU A 42 23.47 1.70 -2.73
C LEU A 42 24.22 0.70 -1.84
N HIS A 43 25.52 0.50 -2.02
CA HIS A 43 26.31 -0.34 -1.10
C HIS A 43 26.52 0.28 0.25
N GLU A 44 26.88 1.56 0.30
CA GLU A 44 26.99 2.30 1.56
C GLU A 44 25.71 2.15 2.38
N LEU A 45 24.56 2.33 1.73
CA LEU A 45 23.24 2.20 2.34
C LEU A 45 22.92 0.76 2.79
N ASN A 46 23.21 -0.25 1.97
CA ASN A 46 23.02 -1.66 2.34
C ASN A 46 23.96 -2.08 3.48
N GLU A 47 25.22 -1.63 3.49
CA GLU A 47 26.16 -1.86 4.58
C GLU A 47 25.72 -1.17 5.87
N LEU A 48 25.19 0.05 5.76
CA LEU A 48 24.61 0.76 6.89
C LEU A 48 23.42 0.00 7.47
N LYS A 49 22.55 -0.56 6.62
CA LYS A 49 21.43 -1.41 7.07
C LYS A 49 21.90 -2.66 7.78
N LEU A 50 22.97 -3.31 7.30
CA LEU A 50 23.53 -4.51 7.92
C LEU A 50 24.20 -4.20 9.26
N LYS A 51 24.99 -3.12 9.35
CA LYS A 51 25.73 -2.73 10.56
C LYS A 51 24.83 -2.09 11.61
N GLN A 52 23.87 -1.27 11.17
CA GLN A 52 23.01 -0.44 12.03
C GLN A 52 21.54 -0.45 11.54
N PRO A 53 20.84 -1.59 11.61
CA PRO A 53 19.46 -1.71 11.12
C PRO A 53 18.48 -0.75 11.81
N LYS A 54 18.82 -0.29 13.04
CA LYS A 54 17.97 0.63 13.81
C LYS A 54 17.84 2.02 13.18
N LEU A 55 18.78 2.44 12.33
CA LEU A 55 18.72 3.73 11.64
C LEU A 55 17.60 3.80 10.58
N PHE A 56 17.21 2.63 10.05
CA PHE A 56 16.12 2.50 9.09
C PHE A 56 14.74 2.42 9.76
N ASN A 57 14.68 2.49 11.09
CA ASN A 57 13.41 2.54 11.80
C ASN A 57 12.85 3.96 11.74
N ILE A 58 11.66 4.08 11.16
CA ILE A 58 10.92 5.34 11.13
C ILE A 58 10.51 5.75 12.55
N LYS A 59 10.80 7.00 12.90
CA LYS A 59 10.37 7.68 14.14
C LYS A 59 9.56 8.91 13.78
N PHE A 60 8.38 9.06 14.35
CA PHE A 60 7.58 10.27 14.15
C PHE A 60 7.85 11.29 15.24
N PRO A 61 7.94 12.58 14.90
CA PRO A 61 7.91 13.65 15.89
C PRO A 61 6.60 13.60 16.68
N SER A 62 6.70 13.65 18.02
CA SER A 62 5.54 13.56 18.92
C SER A 62 4.55 14.72 18.79
N GLU A 63 5.01 15.87 18.31
CA GLU A 63 4.22 17.12 18.18
C GLU A 63 3.23 17.07 17.00
N PHE A 64 3.49 16.18 16.03
CA PHE A 64 2.75 16.07 14.79
C PHE A 64 1.41 15.33 14.92
N ILE A 65 1.33 14.42 15.89
CA ILE A 65 0.19 13.52 16.13
C ILE A 65 -1.11 14.30 16.43
N GLN A 66 -1.01 15.47 17.07
CA GLN A 66 -2.16 16.28 17.47
C GLN A 66 -2.87 16.99 16.30
N LYS A 67 -2.23 17.10 15.12
CA LYS A 67 -2.80 17.81 13.95
C LYS A 67 -3.59 16.87 13.02
N ILE A 68 -3.28 15.57 12.97
CA ILE A 68 -3.94 14.56 12.12
C ILE A 68 -5.42 14.35 12.50
N GLU A 69 -5.78 14.52 13.78
CA GLU A 69 -7.16 14.36 14.27
C GLU A 69 -8.11 15.51 13.88
N ARG A 70 -7.62 16.63 13.32
CA ARG A 70 -8.52 17.69 12.87
C ARG A 70 -9.15 17.28 11.54
N PRO A 71 -10.48 17.03 11.47
CA PRO A 71 -11.12 16.71 10.21
C PRO A 71 -10.90 17.87 9.24
N LYS A 72 -10.20 17.60 8.13
CA LYS A 72 -9.98 18.56 7.04
C LYS A 72 -11.34 19.11 6.61
N LYS A 73 -11.70 20.32 7.05
CA LYS A 73 -12.80 21.08 6.45
C LYS A 73 -12.46 21.22 4.97
N ARG A 74 -13.24 20.59 4.10
CA ARG A 74 -13.15 20.77 2.65
C ARG A 74 -13.26 22.26 2.34
N VAL A 75 -12.13 22.93 2.16
CA VAL A 75 -12.09 24.26 1.56
C VAL A 75 -12.56 24.08 0.12
N LYS A 76 -13.75 24.61 -0.18
CA LYS A 76 -14.24 24.71 -1.55
C LYS A 76 -13.21 25.51 -2.34
N ARG A 77 -12.56 24.89 -3.33
CA ARG A 77 -11.81 25.61 -4.37
C ARG A 77 -12.80 26.53 -5.08
N ASN A 78 -12.74 27.83 -4.78
CA ASN A 78 -13.33 28.85 -5.64
C ASN A 78 -12.34 29.09 -6.79
N THR A 79 -12.79 28.69 -7.97
CA THR A 79 -12.20 29.01 -9.26
C THR A 79 -12.40 30.50 -9.54
N GLN A 80 -11.32 31.27 -9.57
CA GLN A 80 -11.12 32.55 -10.28
C GLN A 80 -9.69 33.00 -9.91
N GLY A 81 -8.68 32.81 -10.77
CA GLY A 81 -8.45 33.67 -11.93
C GLY A 81 -7.53 34.83 -11.51
N GLY A 82 -6.22 34.71 -11.72
CA GLY A 82 -5.29 35.79 -11.39
C GLY A 82 -3.82 35.40 -11.52
N ILE A 83 -3.26 35.60 -12.71
CA ILE A 83 -1.82 35.59 -12.98
C ILE A 83 -1.16 36.67 -12.10
N SER A 84 -0.17 36.31 -11.30
CA SER A 84 0.74 37.28 -10.67
C SER A 84 2.18 36.80 -10.84
N MET A 85 2.89 37.52 -11.70
CA MET A 85 4.31 37.30 -12.00
C MET A 85 5.20 37.75 -10.84
N LEU A 86 6.25 36.95 -10.63
CA LEU A 86 7.50 37.26 -9.95
C LEU A 86 7.92 38.73 -10.06
N ARG A 87 8.28 39.34 -8.92
CA ARG A 87 9.26 40.43 -8.89
C ARG A 87 10.09 40.40 -7.61
N ARG A 88 11.10 39.51 -7.58
CA ARG A 88 12.24 39.61 -6.65
C ARG A 88 12.99 40.90 -6.93
N LYS A 89 13.01 41.83 -5.96
CA LYS A 89 13.85 43.03 -5.99
C LYS A 89 14.81 42.98 -4.78
N ARG A 90 16.09 42.69 -5.05
CA ARG A 90 17.20 42.93 -4.11
C ARG A 90 17.42 44.44 -3.98
N LYS A 91 17.47 44.97 -2.75
CA LYS A 91 18.50 45.90 -2.24
C LYS A 91 18.15 46.44 -0.83
N GLY A 92 19.04 46.17 0.13
CA GLY A 92 19.58 47.08 1.15
C GLY A 92 18.64 47.78 2.12
N GLY A 93 18.81 47.49 3.42
CA GLY A 93 18.33 48.33 4.52
C GLY A 93 18.28 47.57 5.84
N ASN A 94 19.13 47.95 6.79
CA ASN A 94 19.14 47.43 8.16
C ASN A 94 17.80 47.68 8.85
N THR A 95 17.08 46.62 9.22
CA THR A 95 16.06 46.61 10.26
C THR A 95 15.86 45.15 10.68
N PRO A 96 15.83 44.81 11.98
CA PRO A 96 15.65 43.43 12.41
C PRO A 96 14.14 43.08 12.40
N PRO A 97 13.74 41.91 11.88
CA PRO A 97 12.47 41.28 12.25
C PRO A 97 12.80 40.06 13.13
N ILE A 98 12.28 39.88 14.36
CA ILE A 98 10.87 39.60 14.70
C ILE A 98 10.21 38.80 13.58
N ASP A 99 10.38 37.48 13.63
CA ASP A 99 9.33 36.46 13.44
C ASP A 99 10.00 35.09 13.17
N ALA A 100 10.32 34.40 14.27
CA ALA A 100 10.74 32.98 14.26
C ALA A 100 9.54 32.02 14.33
N ALA A 101 8.31 32.53 14.11
CA ALA A 101 7.07 31.76 14.17
C ALA A 101 6.55 31.34 12.78
N ASP A 102 6.94 32.02 11.69
CA ASP A 102 6.48 31.67 10.33
C ASP A 102 7.33 30.57 9.66
N ALA A 103 8.59 30.40 10.07
CA ALA A 103 9.46 29.38 9.48
C ALA A 103 9.17 27.94 9.97
N SER A 104 8.55 27.79 11.16
CA SER A 104 8.14 26.48 11.68
C SER A 104 6.84 25.99 11.06
N ASP A 105 5.94 26.90 10.67
CA ASP A 105 4.66 26.53 10.05
C ASP A 105 4.82 26.15 8.55
N GLU A 106 5.75 26.76 7.81
CA GLU A 106 6.01 26.40 6.40
C GLU A 106 6.65 25.00 6.24
N VAL A 107 7.60 24.62 7.12
CA VAL A 107 8.24 23.29 7.10
C VAL A 107 7.25 22.17 7.48
N GLU A 108 6.22 22.50 8.26
CA GLU A 108 5.20 21.55 8.71
C GLU A 108 4.11 21.26 7.66
N ASP A 109 3.82 22.19 6.75
CA ASP A 109 2.86 21.98 5.65
C ASP A 109 3.44 21.09 4.54
N ASP A 110 4.75 21.20 4.26
CA ASP A 110 5.46 20.39 3.25
C ASP A 110 5.55 18.90 3.59
N PHE A 111 5.39 18.54 4.88
CA PHE A 111 5.37 17.16 5.36
C PHE A 111 4.01 16.46 5.14
N ILE A 112 2.90 17.21 5.07
CA ILE A 112 1.53 16.66 4.97
C ILE A 112 1.00 16.75 3.54
N ASN A 113 0.81 15.59 2.91
CA ASN A 113 0.47 15.41 1.50
C ASN A 113 1.48 16.13 0.58
N PRO A 114 2.78 15.76 0.65
CA PRO A 114 3.81 16.40 -0.16
C PRO A 114 3.43 16.37 -1.64
N SER A 115 3.48 17.53 -2.27
CA SER A 115 3.00 17.77 -3.62
C SER A 115 4.11 17.76 -4.67
N SER A 116 5.35 18.04 -4.24
CA SER A 116 6.56 17.95 -5.06
C SER A 116 7.50 16.80 -4.67
N ALA A 117 8.48 16.48 -5.52
CA ALA A 117 9.52 15.52 -5.19
C ALA A 117 10.41 16.02 -4.03
N GLU A 118 10.73 17.31 -4.00
CA GLU A 118 11.56 17.93 -2.97
C GLU A 118 10.85 17.95 -1.61
N GLU A 119 9.58 18.38 -1.55
CA GLU A 119 8.74 18.31 -0.33
C GLU A 119 8.68 16.88 0.21
N ARG A 120 8.59 15.91 -0.70
CA ARG A 120 8.54 14.49 -0.36
C ARG A 120 9.86 13.96 0.18
N LEU A 121 11.00 14.45 -0.31
CA LEU A 121 12.30 14.12 0.23
C LEU A 121 12.46 14.73 1.63
N ILE A 122 12.15 16.01 1.79
CA ILE A 122 12.17 16.72 3.09
C ILE A 122 11.28 15.99 4.11
N SER A 123 10.13 15.47 3.67
CA SER A 123 9.26 14.66 4.52
C SER A 123 9.96 13.44 5.13
N LEU A 124 10.94 12.87 4.43
CA LEU A 124 11.71 11.73 4.92
C LEU A 124 12.75 12.15 5.97
N GLU A 125 13.25 13.37 5.94
CA GLU A 125 14.19 13.92 6.93
C GLU A 125 13.63 13.84 8.35
N LEU A 126 12.35 14.17 8.49
CA LEU A 126 11.66 14.20 9.78
C LEU A 126 11.45 12.81 10.41
N ILE A 127 11.62 11.74 9.62
CA ILE A 127 11.26 10.38 10.04
C ILE A 127 12.40 9.36 9.96
N LEU A 128 13.46 9.66 9.22
CA LEU A 128 14.66 8.83 9.10
C LEU A 128 15.77 9.35 10.00
N SER A 129 16.84 8.56 10.18
CA SER A 129 18.07 9.11 10.76
C SER A 129 18.77 10.01 9.75
N ASN A 130 19.50 11.02 10.24
CA ASN A 130 20.26 11.93 9.39
C ASN A 130 21.20 11.17 8.45
N GLU A 131 21.86 10.10 8.92
CA GLU A 131 22.79 9.34 8.06
C GLU A 131 22.07 8.65 6.89
N VAL A 132 20.87 8.13 7.11
CA VAL A 132 20.08 7.51 6.03
C VAL A 132 19.54 8.57 5.08
N TYR A 133 19.10 9.71 5.63
CA TYR A 133 18.57 10.83 4.86
C TYR A 133 19.63 11.45 3.93
N GLU A 134 20.83 11.73 4.42
CA GLU A 134 21.95 12.26 3.61
C GLU A 134 22.26 11.34 2.42
N ILE A 135 22.31 10.01 2.64
CA ILE A 135 22.54 9.06 1.55
C ILE A 135 21.37 9.04 0.56
N TYR A 136 20.13 9.21 1.02
CA TYR A 136 18.98 9.31 0.12
C TYR A 136 19.01 10.57 -0.75
N GLU A 137 19.42 11.71 -0.19
CA GLU A 137 19.62 12.96 -0.93
C GLU A 137 20.69 12.76 -2.02
N GLU A 138 21.84 12.18 -1.68
CA GLU A 138 22.91 11.89 -2.63
C GLU A 138 22.47 10.90 -3.74
N ILE A 139 21.70 9.86 -3.38
CA ILE A 139 21.13 8.93 -4.36
C ILE A 139 20.17 9.68 -5.28
N PHE A 140 19.32 10.56 -4.75
CA PHE A 140 18.39 11.35 -5.55
C PHE A 140 19.13 12.29 -6.51
N ASP A 141 20.18 12.95 -6.04
CA ASP A 141 21.06 13.80 -6.84
C ASP A 141 21.82 13.03 -7.93
N CYS A 142 22.19 11.77 -7.68
CA CYS A 142 22.76 10.89 -8.69
C CYS A 142 21.73 10.48 -9.74
N LEU A 143 20.49 10.18 -9.32
CA LEU A 143 19.46 9.63 -10.19
C LEU A 143 18.88 10.66 -11.16
N LYS A 144 18.64 11.91 -10.72
CA LYS A 144 18.11 12.98 -11.59
C LYS A 144 18.86 13.08 -12.93
N PRO A 145 20.18 13.31 -12.96
CA PRO A 145 20.91 13.42 -14.21
C PRO A 145 21.12 12.07 -14.92
N THR A 146 21.07 10.94 -14.21
CA THR A 146 21.11 9.59 -14.82
C THR A 146 19.86 9.33 -15.66
N PHE A 147 18.69 9.70 -15.15
CA PHE A 147 17.46 9.63 -15.93
C PHE A 147 17.46 10.61 -17.10
N VAL A 148 18.01 11.82 -16.93
CA VAL A 148 18.15 12.79 -18.02
C VAL A 148 19.04 12.25 -19.14
N SER A 149 20.15 11.56 -18.83
CA SER A 149 20.99 10.95 -19.89
C SER A 149 20.29 9.83 -20.65
N LEU A 150 19.22 9.26 -20.07
CA LEU A 150 18.38 8.25 -20.70
C LEU A 150 17.13 8.82 -21.38
N ASP A 151 16.96 10.14 -21.39
CA ASP A 151 15.81 10.78 -22.01
C ASP A 151 15.86 10.66 -23.53
N ILE A 152 14.69 10.42 -24.14
CA ILE A 152 14.54 10.27 -25.58
C ILE A 152 13.61 11.38 -26.07
N PRO A 153 14.14 12.41 -26.77
CA PRO A 153 13.34 13.52 -27.28
C PRO A 153 12.20 13.03 -28.18
N GLY A 154 10.99 13.56 -27.96
CA GLY A 154 9.81 13.17 -28.75
C GLY A 154 9.25 11.79 -28.42
N GLY A 155 9.64 11.19 -27.29
CA GLY A 155 9.09 9.93 -26.82
C GLY A 155 7.56 9.90 -26.72
N GLN A 156 6.98 8.72 -26.92
CA GLN A 156 5.53 8.53 -26.88
C GLN A 156 5.01 8.41 -25.45
N LYS A 157 3.77 8.88 -25.20
CA LYS A 157 3.08 8.77 -23.89
C LYS A 157 2.80 7.33 -23.47
N ILE A 158 2.69 6.41 -24.44
CA ILE A 158 2.42 4.99 -24.22
C ILE A 158 3.57 4.21 -24.85
N PRO A 159 4.27 3.34 -24.10
CA PRO A 159 5.37 2.56 -24.64
C PRO A 159 4.85 1.54 -25.65
N ARG A 160 5.59 1.35 -26.75
CA ARG A 160 5.32 0.26 -27.70
C ARG A 160 5.71 -1.07 -27.06
N LEU A 161 5.15 -2.17 -27.55
CA LEU A 161 5.55 -3.52 -27.12
C LEU A 161 7.07 -3.72 -27.19
N SER A 162 7.72 -3.23 -28.26
CA SER A 162 9.18 -3.28 -28.39
C SER A 162 9.91 -2.59 -27.23
N THR A 163 9.41 -1.44 -26.76
CA THR A 163 10.00 -0.71 -25.63
C THR A 163 9.83 -1.49 -24.33
N VAL A 164 8.66 -2.12 -24.13
CA VAL A 164 8.41 -2.97 -22.97
C VAL A 164 9.33 -4.20 -22.98
N CYS A 165 9.47 -4.86 -24.14
CA CYS A 165 10.41 -5.96 -24.31
C CYS A 165 11.86 -5.54 -24.04
N SER A 166 12.24 -4.32 -24.45
CA SER A 166 13.56 -3.78 -24.12
C SER A 166 13.75 -3.57 -22.61
N PHE A 167 12.72 -3.17 -21.88
CA PHE A 167 12.82 -3.08 -20.42
C PHE A 167 13.02 -4.45 -19.77
N GLU A 168 12.36 -5.49 -20.27
CA GLU A 168 12.56 -6.86 -19.80
C GLU A 168 13.98 -7.38 -20.13
N ILE A 169 14.55 -7.04 -21.28
CA ILE A 169 15.97 -7.34 -21.55
C ILE A 169 16.87 -6.60 -20.54
N GLY A 170 16.56 -5.34 -20.22
CA GLY A 170 17.25 -4.59 -19.17
C GLY A 170 17.17 -5.25 -17.79
N LYS A 171 16.07 -5.93 -17.47
CA LYS A 171 15.92 -6.75 -16.26
C LYS A 171 16.92 -7.91 -16.23
N GLU A 172 17.08 -8.63 -17.34
CA GLU A 172 18.05 -9.72 -17.46
C GLU A 172 19.50 -9.23 -17.41
N MET A 173 19.77 -8.06 -17.99
CA MET A 173 21.05 -7.37 -17.83
C MET A 173 21.34 -7.08 -16.36
N MET A 174 20.35 -6.57 -15.62
CA MET A 174 20.47 -6.28 -14.18
C MET A 174 20.74 -7.55 -13.38
N ARG A 175 20.03 -8.66 -13.67
CA ARG A 175 20.24 -9.94 -12.98
C ARG A 175 21.66 -10.48 -13.14
N THR A 176 22.13 -10.56 -14.38
CA THR A 176 23.48 -11.04 -14.68
C THR A 176 24.56 -10.14 -14.08
N ALA A 177 24.37 -8.82 -14.17
CA ALA A 177 25.25 -7.85 -13.52
C ALA A 177 25.26 -7.99 -11.99
N ASN A 178 24.11 -8.17 -11.35
CA ASN A 178 24.01 -8.35 -9.90
C ASN A 178 24.70 -9.63 -9.44
N ILE A 179 24.49 -10.77 -10.12
CA ILE A 179 25.15 -12.04 -9.78
C ILE A 179 26.67 -11.85 -9.79
N THR A 180 27.21 -11.32 -10.89
CA THR A 180 28.65 -11.07 -11.02
C THR A 180 29.15 -10.07 -9.98
N TYR A 181 28.40 -9.00 -9.73
CA TYR A 181 28.76 -7.96 -8.77
C TYR A 181 28.81 -8.48 -7.31
N PHE A 182 27.83 -9.31 -6.90
CA PHE A 182 27.81 -9.89 -5.55
C PHE A 182 28.79 -11.05 -5.37
N GLU A 183 29.03 -11.85 -6.41
CA GLU A 183 30.08 -12.89 -6.40
C GLU A 183 31.48 -12.25 -6.29
N GLY A 184 31.77 -11.22 -7.09
CA GLY A 184 33.06 -10.51 -7.07
C GLY A 184 33.41 -9.89 -5.72
N LYS A 185 32.41 -9.45 -4.93
CA LYS A 185 32.64 -8.85 -3.59
C LYS A 185 32.90 -9.88 -2.49
N THR A 186 32.52 -11.15 -2.67
CA THR A 186 32.93 -12.23 -1.74
C THR A 186 34.42 -12.57 -1.87
N THR A 187 35.02 -12.21 -3.00
CA THR A 187 36.43 -12.39 -3.32
C THR A 187 37.15 -11.04 -3.42
N LEU A 188 37.66 -10.56 -2.28
CA LEU A 188 38.54 -9.39 -2.10
C LEU A 188 37.91 -7.98 -2.08
N ASN A 189 38.34 -7.24 -1.05
CA ASN A 189 38.41 -5.78 -1.04
C ASN A 189 39.08 -5.26 -2.33
N SER A 190 38.34 -4.80 -3.33
CA SER A 190 38.96 -4.13 -4.46
C SER A 190 38.03 -3.15 -5.18
N SER A 191 38.65 -2.04 -5.57
CA SER A 191 38.19 -1.00 -6.49
C SER A 191 37.87 -1.51 -7.92
N ASP A 192 37.97 -2.82 -8.19
CA ASP A 192 37.83 -3.41 -9.52
C ASP A 192 36.40 -3.89 -9.85
N SER A 193 35.50 -3.96 -8.85
CA SER A 193 34.09 -4.36 -9.03
C SER A 193 33.31 -3.47 -10.01
N ASN A 194 33.65 -2.18 -10.11
CA ASN A 194 33.06 -1.26 -11.09
C ASN A 194 33.51 -1.56 -12.53
N GLY A 195 34.71 -2.13 -12.71
CA GLY A 195 35.22 -2.55 -14.03
C GLY A 195 34.49 -3.78 -14.55
N GLU A 196 34.22 -4.75 -13.68
CA GLU A 196 33.48 -5.96 -14.03
C GLU A 196 32.02 -5.68 -14.38
N LEU A 197 31.35 -4.79 -13.64
CA LEU A 197 30.00 -4.36 -13.97
C LEU A 197 29.93 -3.72 -15.36
N ASN A 198 30.84 -2.77 -15.63
CA ASN A 198 30.87 -2.08 -16.92
C ASN A 198 31.13 -3.08 -18.07
N LYS A 199 31.96 -4.10 -17.83
CA LYS A 199 32.21 -5.18 -18.77
C LYS A 199 30.94 -6.01 -19.05
N VAL A 200 30.16 -6.38 -18.02
CA VAL A 200 28.89 -7.09 -18.23
C VAL A 200 27.89 -6.26 -19.04
N ILE A 201 27.79 -4.96 -18.75
CA ILE A 201 26.94 -4.03 -19.52
C ILE A 201 27.42 -3.95 -20.98
N ASP A 202 28.73 -3.85 -21.20
CA ASP A 202 29.33 -3.84 -22.54
C ASP A 202 29.08 -5.12 -23.31
N ASP A 203 29.26 -6.28 -22.66
CA ASP A 203 29.03 -7.59 -23.26
C ASP A 203 27.58 -7.71 -23.74
N TRP A 204 26.61 -7.25 -22.94
CA TRP A 204 25.20 -7.19 -23.35
C TRP A 204 24.99 -6.26 -24.54
N LEU A 205 25.57 -5.06 -24.54
CA LEU A 205 25.41 -4.09 -25.63
C LEU A 205 26.05 -4.51 -26.95
N GLN A 206 26.93 -5.51 -26.93
CA GLN A 206 27.62 -6.07 -28.08
C GLN A 206 26.97 -7.38 -28.60
N ARG A 207 25.92 -7.88 -27.94
CA ARG A 207 25.20 -9.10 -28.36
C ARG A 207 24.49 -8.93 -29.71
N GLU A 208 24.28 -10.05 -30.40
CA GLU A 208 23.45 -10.09 -31.60
C GLU A 208 21.95 -10.22 -31.25
N PRO A 209 21.04 -9.62 -32.06
CA PRO A 209 21.31 -8.84 -33.27
C PRO A 209 21.68 -7.38 -32.99
N ARG A 210 22.84 -6.92 -33.52
CA ARG A 210 23.35 -5.55 -33.29
C ARG A 210 22.38 -4.46 -33.70
N ALA A 211 21.67 -4.63 -34.82
CA ALA A 211 20.66 -3.67 -35.27
C ALA A 211 19.54 -3.41 -34.24
N ILE A 212 19.19 -4.41 -33.42
CA ILE A 212 18.23 -4.26 -32.32
C ILE A 212 18.92 -3.66 -31.09
N MET A 213 20.12 -4.16 -30.76
CA MET A 213 20.89 -3.66 -29.62
C MET A 213 21.19 -2.17 -29.75
N ASP A 214 21.64 -1.72 -30.92
CA ASP A 214 21.95 -0.32 -31.21
C ASP A 214 20.69 0.57 -31.13
N ARG A 215 19.58 0.13 -31.72
CA ARG A 215 18.34 0.91 -31.80
C ARG A 215 17.65 1.12 -30.45
N TYR A 216 17.70 0.13 -29.56
CA TYR A 216 16.97 0.14 -28.29
C TYR A 216 17.88 0.32 -27.06
N ARG A 217 19.16 0.68 -27.28
CA ARG A 217 20.20 0.86 -26.25
C ARG A 217 19.76 1.62 -25.01
N LEU A 218 19.21 2.82 -25.20
CA LEU A 218 18.76 3.66 -24.08
C LEU A 218 17.56 3.04 -23.33
N HIS A 219 16.70 2.31 -24.03
CA HIS A 219 15.59 1.59 -23.40
C HIS A 219 16.11 0.40 -22.57
N PHE A 220 17.10 -0.36 -23.05
CA PHE A 220 17.72 -1.43 -22.24
C PHE A 220 18.32 -0.86 -20.94
N MET A 221 19.03 0.27 -21.02
CA MET A 221 19.62 0.93 -19.85
C MET A 221 18.56 1.48 -18.89
N ALA A 222 17.47 2.06 -19.40
CA ALA A 222 16.35 2.49 -18.58
C ALA A 222 15.67 1.30 -17.87
N GLY A 223 15.51 0.17 -18.57
CA GLY A 223 15.05 -1.08 -17.98
C GLY A 223 15.97 -1.56 -16.86
N TYR A 224 17.28 -1.61 -17.13
CA TYR A 224 18.29 -1.97 -16.14
C TYR A 224 18.17 -1.10 -14.87
N LEU A 225 18.12 0.22 -15.02
CA LEU A 225 18.03 1.15 -13.90
C LEU A 225 16.73 0.99 -13.11
N ILE A 226 15.58 0.92 -13.80
CA ILE A 226 14.27 0.72 -13.14
C ILE A 226 14.29 -0.57 -12.32
N HIS A 227 14.77 -1.67 -12.90
CA HIS A 227 14.80 -2.96 -12.22
C HIS A 227 15.82 -3.00 -11.07
N LEU A 228 16.96 -2.30 -11.19
CA LEU A 228 17.92 -2.14 -10.09
C LEU A 228 17.29 -1.38 -8.91
N LEU A 229 16.58 -0.28 -9.19
CA LEU A 229 15.89 0.50 -8.16
C LEU A 229 14.79 -0.30 -7.47
N VAL A 230 13.98 -1.05 -8.23
CA VAL A 230 12.93 -1.93 -7.68
C VAL A 230 13.53 -3.07 -6.86
N PHE A 231 14.69 -3.62 -7.28
CA PHE A 231 15.41 -4.61 -6.48
C PHE A 231 15.85 -4.03 -5.13
N HIS A 232 16.48 -2.86 -5.12
CA HIS A 232 16.93 -2.22 -3.88
C HIS A 232 15.81 -1.56 -3.07
N SER A 233 14.63 -1.34 -3.63
CA SER A 233 13.48 -0.86 -2.87
C SER A 233 13.00 -1.86 -1.84
N GLN A 234 13.29 -3.14 -2.05
CA GLN A 234 12.94 -4.20 -1.12
C GLN A 234 13.89 -4.25 0.10
N SER A 235 15.07 -3.65 0.01
CA SER A 235 16.02 -3.62 1.13
C SER A 235 16.12 -2.23 1.75
N VAL A 236 16.38 -1.20 0.96
CA VAL A 236 16.83 0.09 1.48
C VAL A 236 16.19 1.30 0.83
N LEU A 237 15.52 1.19 -0.32
CA LEU A 237 14.95 2.34 -1.03
C LEU A 237 13.42 2.48 -0.91
N PHE A 238 12.74 1.61 -0.14
CA PHE A 238 11.27 1.59 -0.08
C PHE A 238 10.62 2.99 0.06
N PRO A 239 11.03 3.84 1.03
CA PRO A 239 10.48 5.19 1.16
C PRO A 239 11.01 6.19 0.11
N SER A 240 12.15 5.96 -0.55
CA SER A 240 12.73 6.93 -1.49
C SER A 240 12.28 6.75 -2.95
N ILE A 241 11.84 5.56 -3.36
CA ILE A 241 11.31 5.32 -4.71
C ILE A 241 10.19 6.30 -5.11
N PRO A 242 9.21 6.62 -4.24
CA PRO A 242 8.16 7.60 -4.56
C PRO A 242 8.69 9.01 -4.85
N VAL A 243 9.80 9.43 -4.23
CA VAL A 243 10.48 10.70 -4.53
C VAL A 243 10.92 10.72 -6.00
N ILE A 244 11.55 9.64 -6.45
CA ILE A 244 12.05 9.50 -7.82
C ILE A 244 10.88 9.45 -8.82
N ILE A 245 9.82 8.70 -8.51
CA ILE A 245 8.62 8.62 -9.35
C ILE A 245 7.98 10.00 -9.50
N GLN A 246 7.84 10.75 -8.41
CA GLN A 246 7.29 12.10 -8.42
C GLN A 246 8.10 13.03 -9.32
N TRP A 247 9.42 13.05 -9.11
CA TRP A 247 10.32 13.90 -9.88
C TRP A 247 10.24 13.60 -11.37
N LEU A 248 10.20 12.32 -11.77
CA LEU A 248 10.05 11.90 -13.16
C LEU A 248 8.73 12.36 -13.78
N ARG A 249 7.64 12.40 -13.00
CA ARG A 249 6.32 12.86 -13.45
C ARG A 249 6.23 14.38 -13.60
N GLU A 250 7.00 15.12 -12.81
CA GLU A 250 7.10 16.59 -12.86
C GLU A 250 7.89 17.10 -14.06
N GLN A 251 8.73 16.25 -14.65
CA GLN A 251 9.49 16.63 -15.84
C GLN A 251 8.57 16.89 -17.04
N LYS A 252 8.96 17.88 -17.86
CA LYS A 252 8.25 18.21 -19.11
C LYS A 252 8.40 17.13 -20.19
N SER A 253 9.41 16.26 -20.07
CA SER A 253 9.64 15.17 -21.03
C SER A 253 8.58 14.08 -20.89
N MET A 254 7.94 13.74 -22.01
CA MET A 254 6.97 12.64 -22.08
C MET A 254 7.62 11.29 -21.78
N HIS A 255 8.87 11.09 -22.22
CA HIS A 255 9.60 9.85 -22.01
C HIS A 255 9.96 9.66 -20.52
N LEU A 256 10.43 10.72 -19.84
CA LEU A 256 10.68 10.65 -18.39
C LEU A 256 9.40 10.37 -17.60
N ASN A 257 8.27 11.00 -17.97
CA ASN A 257 6.98 10.71 -17.34
C ASN A 257 6.57 9.23 -17.54
N MET A 258 6.79 8.68 -18.74
CA MET A 258 6.57 7.26 -19.05
C MET A 258 7.48 6.34 -18.21
N LEU A 259 8.76 6.69 -18.02
CA LEU A 259 9.66 5.96 -17.12
C LEU A 259 9.14 6.01 -15.67
N GLY A 260 8.66 7.16 -15.20
CA GLY A 260 8.06 7.31 -13.87
C GLY A 260 6.82 6.43 -13.66
N ARG A 261 5.96 6.28 -14.68
CA ARG A 261 4.84 5.33 -14.65
C ARG A 261 5.31 3.88 -14.60
N THR A 262 6.28 3.55 -15.45
CA THR A 262 6.86 2.20 -15.50
C THR A 262 7.48 1.82 -14.15
N LEU A 263 8.26 2.71 -13.55
CA LEU A 263 8.85 2.51 -12.23
C LEU A 263 7.77 2.33 -11.15
N CYS A 264 6.72 3.16 -11.18
CA CYS A 264 5.59 3.04 -10.25
C CYS A 264 4.87 1.69 -10.37
N ASP A 265 4.58 1.24 -11.59
CA ASP A 265 3.90 -0.04 -11.82
C ASP A 265 4.77 -1.21 -11.37
N ARG A 266 6.08 -1.18 -11.67
CA ARG A 266 7.02 -2.24 -11.26
C ARG A 266 7.26 -2.27 -9.76
N PHE A 267 7.33 -1.11 -9.11
CA PHE A 267 7.48 -1.01 -7.65
C PHE A 267 6.34 -1.73 -6.94
N TRP A 268 5.08 -1.51 -7.35
CA TRP A 268 3.91 -2.16 -6.74
C TRP A 268 3.68 -3.60 -7.21
N GLN A 269 4.07 -3.97 -8.44
CA GLN A 269 4.01 -5.36 -8.87
C GLN A 269 5.03 -6.23 -8.13
N ALA A 270 6.26 -5.75 -7.94
CA ALA A 270 7.29 -6.45 -7.20
C ALA A 270 6.93 -6.66 -5.72
N THR A 271 6.02 -5.87 -5.16
CA THR A 271 5.48 -6.10 -3.81
C THR A 271 4.33 -7.11 -3.78
N ASN A 272 3.74 -7.46 -4.93
CA ASN A 272 2.50 -8.24 -5.04
C ASN A 272 2.70 -9.66 -5.58
N THR A 273 3.74 -9.93 -6.36
CA THR A 273 3.90 -11.23 -7.02
C THR A 273 4.75 -12.22 -6.21
N GLU A 274 4.14 -13.34 -5.80
CA GLU A 274 4.82 -14.63 -5.66
C GLU A 274 5.27 -15.07 -7.07
N THR A 275 6.35 -14.49 -7.60
CA THR A 275 7.00 -15.06 -8.76
C THR A 275 7.72 -16.35 -8.35
N ASP A 276 7.64 -17.40 -9.17
CA ASP A 276 8.41 -18.66 -9.10
C ASP A 276 9.95 -18.46 -9.02
N ASP A 277 10.44 -17.22 -9.06
CA ASP A 277 11.78 -16.86 -8.63
C ASP A 277 11.87 -16.99 -7.11
N ALA A 278 12.27 -18.18 -6.64
CA ALA A 278 12.56 -18.47 -5.23
C ALA A 278 13.55 -17.48 -4.56
N ASP A 279 14.29 -16.70 -5.36
CA ASP A 279 15.22 -15.66 -4.91
C ASP A 279 14.62 -14.23 -4.87
N VAL A 280 13.42 -14.00 -5.42
CA VAL A 280 12.74 -12.68 -5.49
C VAL A 280 11.37 -12.67 -4.81
N ALA A 281 10.86 -13.84 -4.39
CA ALA A 281 9.62 -13.95 -3.63
C ALA A 281 9.75 -13.32 -2.23
N LEU A 282 9.45 -12.02 -2.12
CA LEU A 282 9.33 -11.35 -0.84
C LEU A 282 7.97 -11.65 -0.19
N LYS A 283 8.06 -12.14 1.04
CA LYS A 283 7.12 -11.77 2.08
C LYS A 283 7.32 -10.27 2.33
N VAL A 284 6.28 -9.46 2.15
CA VAL A 284 6.28 -8.08 2.65
C VAL A 284 6.67 -8.12 4.13
N ASP A 285 7.91 -7.75 4.45
CA ASP A 285 8.40 -7.77 5.83
C ASP A 285 7.64 -6.75 6.69
N HIS A 286 7.47 -7.06 7.97
CA HIS A 286 6.79 -6.22 8.95
C HIS A 286 7.35 -4.78 8.99
N VAL A 287 8.64 -4.60 8.65
CA VAL A 287 9.27 -3.28 8.53
C VAL A 287 8.65 -2.45 7.41
N HIS A 288 8.46 -3.01 6.22
CA HIS A 288 7.85 -2.29 5.10
C HIS A 288 6.37 -1.98 5.35
N ILE A 289 5.63 -2.91 5.97
CA ILE A 289 4.25 -2.65 6.39
C ILE A 289 4.21 -1.47 7.36
N LYS A 290 5.14 -1.44 8.33
CA LYS A 290 5.23 -0.33 9.29
C LYS A 290 5.47 0.99 8.57
N ILE A 291 6.44 1.04 7.66
CA ILE A 291 6.81 2.24 6.88
C ILE A 291 5.64 2.69 6.00
N PHE A 292 4.98 1.75 5.33
CA PHE A 292 3.85 2.03 4.45
C PHE A 292 2.74 2.77 5.20
N TRP A 293 2.25 2.18 6.31
CA TRP A 293 1.11 2.75 7.04
C TRP A 293 1.47 4.02 7.79
N SER A 294 2.71 4.12 8.24
CA SER A 294 3.31 5.35 8.76
C SER A 294 3.19 6.52 7.77
N LEU A 295 3.68 6.30 6.54
CA LEU A 295 3.63 7.28 5.46
C LEU A 295 2.20 7.51 4.90
N TYR A 296 1.31 6.53 5.06
CA TYR A 296 -0.10 6.66 4.67
C TYR A 296 -0.82 7.73 5.47
N VAL A 297 -0.52 7.86 6.77
CA VAL A 297 -1.16 8.86 7.64
C VAL A 297 -0.88 10.29 7.18
N VAL A 298 0.30 10.55 6.61
CA VAL A 298 0.69 11.88 6.12
C VAL A 298 0.31 12.14 4.67
N GLY A 299 -0.48 11.25 4.04
CA GLY A 299 -0.86 11.39 2.63
C GLY A 299 0.32 11.26 1.67
N TYR A 300 1.42 10.63 2.11
CA TYR A 300 2.59 10.42 1.26
C TYR A 300 2.21 9.64 -0.01
N TRP A 301 1.29 8.69 0.07
CA TRP A 301 0.96 7.86 -1.09
C TRP A 301 -0.09 8.44 -2.04
N ASP A 302 -0.74 9.56 -1.68
CA ASP A 302 -1.96 10.06 -2.33
C ASP A 302 -1.80 10.36 -3.83
N THR A 303 -0.60 10.75 -4.28
CA THR A 303 -0.33 11.05 -5.69
C THR A 303 0.00 9.81 -6.53
N PHE A 304 0.22 8.66 -5.91
CA PHE A 304 0.64 7.42 -6.59
C PHE A 304 -0.36 6.29 -6.48
N LEU A 305 -1.04 6.16 -5.34
CA LEU A 305 -1.97 5.07 -5.07
C LEU A 305 -3.41 5.53 -5.29
N HIS A 306 -3.94 5.18 -6.45
CA HIS A 306 -5.37 5.28 -6.67
C HIS A 306 -6.08 4.14 -5.94
N ASN A 307 -7.37 4.31 -5.61
CA ASN A 307 -8.16 3.31 -4.89
C ASN A 307 -8.02 1.88 -5.46
N ARG A 308 -7.96 1.73 -6.79
CA ARG A 308 -7.78 0.42 -7.43
C ARG A 308 -6.43 -0.23 -7.11
N GLN A 309 -5.34 0.52 -7.24
CA GLN A 309 -3.99 0.03 -6.90
C GLN A 309 -3.87 -0.28 -5.41
N MET A 310 -4.51 0.55 -4.57
CA MET A 310 -4.61 0.29 -3.13
C MET A 310 -5.28 -1.07 -2.85
N MET A 311 -6.36 -1.40 -3.56
CA MET A 311 -7.05 -2.70 -3.42
C MET A 311 -6.21 -3.89 -3.91
N GLU A 312 -5.24 -3.68 -4.80
CA GLU A 312 -4.32 -4.73 -5.27
C GLU A 312 -3.25 -5.05 -4.22
N ILE A 313 -2.74 -4.03 -3.52
CA ILE A 313 -1.69 -4.20 -2.51
C ILE A 313 -2.24 -4.59 -1.13
N LEU A 314 -3.48 -4.17 -0.80
CA LEU A 314 -4.05 -4.25 0.55
C LEU A 314 -3.97 -5.65 1.17
N GLN A 315 -4.21 -6.70 0.39
CA GLN A 315 -4.19 -8.08 0.88
C GLN A 315 -2.85 -8.49 1.51
N TYR A 316 -1.74 -7.85 1.09
CA TYR A 316 -0.38 -8.16 1.53
C TYR A 316 0.09 -7.28 2.69
N ILE A 317 -0.49 -6.08 2.85
CA ILE A 317 -0.06 -5.07 3.81
C ILE A 317 -0.98 -4.94 5.03
N VAL A 318 -2.00 -5.81 5.15
CA VAL A 318 -2.88 -5.86 6.34
C VAL A 318 -2.23 -6.67 7.46
N ASP A 319 -1.92 -6.00 8.57
CA ASP A 319 -1.44 -6.62 9.81
C ASP A 319 -1.98 -5.89 11.04
N ILE A 320 -2.93 -6.53 11.73
CA ILE A 320 -3.62 -5.97 12.91
C ILE A 320 -2.65 -5.63 14.05
N ARG A 321 -1.60 -6.45 14.26
CA ARG A 321 -0.65 -6.22 15.35
C ARG A 321 0.24 -5.02 15.07
N ILE A 322 0.63 -4.85 13.81
CA ILE A 322 1.34 -3.65 13.38
C ILE A 322 0.44 -2.43 13.56
N PHE A 323 -0.85 -2.52 13.21
CA PHE A 323 -1.79 -1.41 13.38
C PHE A 323 -1.90 -0.98 14.83
N GLU A 324 -2.15 -1.90 15.76
CA GLU A 324 -2.26 -1.55 17.19
C GLU A 324 -0.99 -0.94 17.77
N LYS A 325 0.19 -1.38 17.30
CA LYS A 325 1.46 -0.78 17.70
C LYS A 325 1.62 0.60 17.10
N LEU A 326 1.38 0.75 15.80
CA LEU A 326 1.49 2.02 15.10
C LEU A 326 0.50 3.06 15.62
N GLU A 327 -0.75 2.68 15.84
CA GLU A 327 -1.78 3.57 16.38
C GLU A 327 -1.38 4.10 17.76
N ARG A 328 -0.75 3.27 18.60
CA ARG A 328 -0.18 3.73 19.88
C ARG A 328 1.05 4.60 19.70
N ASP A 329 2.01 4.18 18.87
CA ASP A 329 3.24 4.94 18.58
C ASP A 329 2.90 6.32 18.00
N LEU A 330 1.83 6.41 17.20
CA LEU A 330 1.35 7.61 16.52
C LEU A 330 0.19 8.30 17.25
N GLY A 331 -0.19 7.88 18.46
CA GLY A 331 -1.31 8.44 19.22
C GLY A 331 -2.63 8.58 18.45
N LEU A 332 -2.89 7.68 17.50
CA LEU A 332 -4.14 7.64 16.73
C LEU A 332 -5.26 6.99 17.52
N THR A 333 -6.50 7.29 17.14
CA THR A 333 -7.67 6.57 17.65
C THR A 333 -7.52 5.07 17.42
N LYS A 334 -7.91 4.26 18.42
CA LYS A 334 -7.91 2.79 18.31
C LYS A 334 -8.64 2.34 17.04
N ARG A 335 -8.04 1.43 16.27
CA ARG A 335 -8.56 0.87 15.01
C ARG A 335 -8.65 1.87 13.84
N TYR A 336 -7.90 2.97 13.90
CA TYR A 336 -7.81 3.94 12.81
C TYR A 336 -7.54 3.25 11.45
N PHE A 337 -6.51 2.40 11.35
CA PHE A 337 -6.14 1.79 10.06
C PHE A 337 -7.18 0.79 9.56
N GLN A 338 -7.79 0.02 10.47
CA GLN A 338 -8.88 -0.89 10.13
C GLN A 338 -10.07 -0.13 9.54
N ASN A 339 -10.45 1.00 10.15
CA ASN A 339 -11.51 1.86 9.65
C ASN A 339 -11.19 2.47 8.27
N GLN A 340 -9.93 2.81 8.00
CA GLN A 340 -9.49 3.25 6.67
C GLN A 340 -9.64 2.13 5.63
N ILE A 341 -9.25 0.90 5.97
CA ILE A 341 -9.39 -0.26 5.09
C ILE A 341 -10.86 -0.53 4.79
N PHE A 342 -11.73 -0.60 5.80
CA PHE A 342 -13.16 -0.79 5.58
C PHE A 342 -13.77 0.34 4.75
N SER A 343 -13.38 1.59 4.98
CA SER A 343 -13.81 2.73 4.16
C SER A 343 -13.39 2.62 2.69
N LEU A 344 -12.22 2.01 2.41
CA LEU A 344 -11.77 1.74 1.05
C LEU A 344 -12.56 0.60 0.41
N LEU A 345 -12.85 -0.47 1.14
CA LEU A 345 -13.69 -1.59 0.69
C LEU A 345 -15.12 -1.11 0.38
N GLU A 346 -15.73 -0.29 1.25
CA GLU A 346 -17.07 0.28 1.05
C GLU A 346 -17.18 1.12 -0.24
N ARG A 347 -16.08 1.76 -0.66
CA ARG A 347 -16.02 2.53 -1.92
C ARG A 347 -15.82 1.66 -3.16
N ASN A 348 -15.31 0.44 -3.01
CA ASN A 348 -14.90 -0.44 -4.11
C ASN A 348 -15.50 -1.84 -3.97
N ILE A 349 -16.78 -1.93 -3.64
CA ILE A 349 -17.49 -3.20 -3.32
C ILE A 349 -17.40 -4.23 -4.45
N ASP A 350 -17.38 -3.80 -5.71
CA ASP A 350 -17.30 -4.70 -6.87
C ASP A 350 -15.87 -5.12 -7.26
N HIS A 351 -14.86 -4.74 -6.46
CA HIS A 351 -13.48 -5.11 -6.74
C HIS A 351 -13.20 -6.60 -6.41
N PRO A 352 -12.53 -7.37 -7.29
CA PRO A 352 -12.29 -8.80 -7.08
C PRO A 352 -11.50 -9.12 -5.79
N ASN A 353 -10.66 -8.20 -5.33
CA ASN A 353 -9.85 -8.40 -4.12
C ASN A 353 -10.60 -8.11 -2.80
N THR A 354 -11.86 -7.67 -2.82
CA THR A 354 -12.60 -7.36 -1.60
C THR A 354 -12.68 -8.57 -0.65
N ASN A 355 -13.09 -9.74 -1.15
CA ASN A 355 -13.14 -10.97 -0.32
C ASN A 355 -11.76 -11.46 0.12
N PRO A 356 -10.72 -11.53 -0.75
CA PRO A 356 -9.36 -11.82 -0.32
C PRO A 356 -8.86 -10.93 0.82
N ILE A 357 -9.15 -9.63 0.80
CA ILE A 357 -8.78 -8.70 1.89
C ILE A 357 -9.55 -9.03 3.17
N LEU A 358 -10.85 -9.28 3.09
CA LEU A 358 -11.67 -9.68 4.25
C LEU A 358 -11.19 -10.99 4.88
N ILE A 359 -10.84 -11.98 4.05
CA ILE A 359 -10.26 -13.25 4.49
C ILE A 359 -8.92 -13.01 5.18
N SER A 360 -8.05 -12.17 4.61
CA SER A 360 -6.78 -11.79 5.23
C SER A 360 -7.00 -11.18 6.62
N ILE A 361 -7.98 -10.27 6.77
CA ILE A 361 -8.35 -9.70 8.07
C ILE A 361 -8.78 -10.80 9.06
N ILE A 362 -9.69 -11.70 8.68
CA ILE A 362 -10.12 -12.81 9.56
C ILE A 362 -8.95 -13.71 9.94
N VAL A 363 -8.11 -14.10 8.98
CA VAL A 363 -6.95 -14.95 9.25
C VAL A 363 -6.02 -14.27 10.26
N ARG A 364 -5.82 -12.95 10.16
CA ARG A 364 -5.06 -12.18 11.16
C ARG A 364 -5.75 -12.14 12.52
N ILE A 365 -7.08 -12.02 12.58
CA ILE A 365 -7.84 -12.13 13.84
C ILE A 365 -7.62 -13.52 14.48
N VAL A 366 -7.73 -14.60 13.69
CA VAL A 366 -7.49 -15.99 14.16
C VAL A 366 -6.06 -16.15 14.68
N GLN A 367 -5.07 -15.63 13.94
CA GLN A 367 -3.66 -15.70 14.34
C GLN A 367 -3.39 -14.90 15.63
N SER A 368 -4.00 -13.72 15.77
CA SER A 368 -3.92 -12.94 17.03
C SER A 368 -4.57 -13.69 18.18
N ALA A 369 -5.80 -14.17 17.98
CA ALA A 369 -6.53 -14.97 18.96
C ALA A 369 -5.67 -16.14 19.49
N SER A 370 -5.12 -16.95 18.58
CA SER A 370 -4.28 -18.10 18.96
C SER A 370 -3.02 -17.72 19.74
N THR A 371 -2.38 -16.61 19.38
CA THR A 371 -1.11 -16.20 20.01
C THR A 371 -1.34 -15.53 21.36
N ASP A 372 -2.37 -14.69 21.47
CA ASP A 372 -2.64 -13.95 22.69
C ASP A 372 -3.28 -14.84 23.75
N PHE A 373 -4.10 -15.82 23.34
CA PHE A 373 -4.58 -16.90 24.20
C PHE A 373 -3.43 -17.62 24.92
N LYS A 374 -2.31 -17.91 24.22
CA LYS A 374 -1.13 -18.57 24.81
C LYS A 374 -0.40 -17.71 25.85
N LYS A 375 -0.59 -16.39 25.83
CA LYS A 375 0.04 -15.45 26.77
C LYS A 375 -0.82 -15.16 27.99
N CYS A 376 -2.07 -15.63 28.03
CA CYS A 376 -2.96 -15.44 29.16
C CYS A 376 -2.50 -16.32 30.34
N VAL A 377 -1.83 -15.73 31.33
CA VAL A 377 -1.36 -16.42 32.54
C VAL A 377 -2.32 -16.24 33.73
N SER A 378 -3.17 -15.20 33.70
CA SER A 378 -4.14 -14.88 34.76
C SER A 378 -5.58 -14.88 34.22
N ILE A 379 -6.55 -15.04 35.13
CA ILE A 379 -7.98 -14.98 34.82
C ILE A 379 -8.36 -13.58 34.28
N GLY A 380 -7.80 -12.51 34.85
CA GLY A 380 -8.02 -11.14 34.36
C GLY A 380 -7.53 -10.94 32.92
N ASN A 381 -6.28 -11.35 32.63
CA ASN A 381 -5.72 -11.27 31.28
C ASN A 381 -6.53 -12.10 30.28
N PHE A 382 -7.18 -13.17 30.74
CA PHE A 382 -8.05 -13.99 29.92
C PHE A 382 -9.39 -13.30 29.61
N TYR A 383 -9.97 -12.59 30.58
CA TYR A 383 -11.16 -11.76 30.37
C TYR A 383 -10.89 -10.67 29.32
N ASP A 384 -9.83 -9.89 29.52
CA ASP A 384 -9.46 -8.78 28.63
C ASP A 384 -9.21 -9.26 27.20
N TYR A 385 -8.57 -10.43 27.07
CA TYR A 385 -8.36 -11.11 25.80
C TYR A 385 -9.68 -11.43 25.09
N LEU A 386 -10.63 -12.06 25.79
CA LEU A 386 -11.92 -12.44 25.21
C LEU A 386 -12.80 -11.23 24.89
N GLU A 387 -12.79 -10.20 25.72
CA GLU A 387 -13.52 -8.96 25.45
C GLU A 387 -12.95 -8.23 24.22
N SER A 388 -11.62 -8.20 24.09
CA SER A 388 -10.96 -7.68 22.89
C SER A 388 -11.35 -8.49 21.64
N LEU A 389 -11.33 -9.83 21.72
CA LEU A 389 -11.72 -10.71 20.63
C LEU A 389 -13.18 -10.50 20.23
N TYR A 390 -14.11 -10.45 21.19
CA TYR A 390 -15.52 -10.14 20.92
C TYR A 390 -15.66 -8.81 20.17
N SER A 391 -14.98 -7.78 20.65
CA SER A 391 -15.02 -6.45 20.06
C SER A 391 -14.44 -6.43 18.63
N MET A 392 -13.45 -7.27 18.31
CA MET A 392 -12.90 -7.41 16.96
C MET A 392 -13.88 -8.11 16.01
N LEU A 393 -14.51 -9.20 16.48
CA LEU A 393 -15.50 -9.94 15.69
C LEU A 393 -16.73 -9.08 15.38
N LEU A 394 -17.28 -8.40 16.38
CA LEU A 394 -18.46 -7.55 16.21
C LEU A 394 -18.18 -6.42 15.21
N GLU A 395 -17.00 -5.80 15.26
CA GLU A 395 -16.64 -4.73 14.32
C GLU A 395 -16.44 -5.26 12.91
N PHE A 396 -15.81 -6.42 12.74
CA PHE A 396 -15.68 -7.06 11.44
C PHE A 396 -17.05 -7.33 10.82
N VAL A 397 -17.96 -7.94 11.59
CA VAL A 397 -19.33 -8.25 11.16
C VAL A 397 -20.11 -6.97 10.82
N ARG A 398 -19.99 -5.93 11.66
CA ARG A 398 -20.57 -4.61 11.43
C ARG A 398 -20.11 -3.98 10.12
N ASN A 399 -18.82 -4.02 9.79
CA ASN A 399 -18.35 -3.41 8.54
C ASN A 399 -18.67 -4.28 7.32
N TRP A 400 -18.70 -5.61 7.48
CA TRP A 400 -18.92 -6.53 6.38
C TRP A 400 -20.40 -6.65 5.95
N ILE A 401 -21.29 -7.02 6.88
CA ILE A 401 -22.67 -7.46 6.59
C ILE A 401 -23.76 -6.61 7.27
N ALA A 402 -23.43 -5.45 7.85
CA ALA A 402 -24.47 -4.52 8.31
C ALA A 402 -25.41 -4.15 7.15
N PHE A 403 -26.67 -3.88 7.49
CA PHE A 403 -27.66 -3.48 6.51
C PHE A 403 -27.33 -2.04 6.08
N PRO A 404 -27.32 -1.72 4.78
CA PRO A 404 -26.95 -0.40 4.31
C PRO A 404 -27.93 0.67 4.83
N ILE A 405 -27.39 1.67 5.54
CA ILE A 405 -28.17 2.78 6.08
C ILE A 405 -27.69 4.09 5.43
N GLY A 406 -28.60 4.79 4.75
CA GLY A 406 -28.34 6.06 4.09
C GLY A 406 -27.26 5.96 3.00
N LYS A 407 -26.10 6.60 3.22
CA LYS A 407 -24.95 6.56 2.29
C LYS A 407 -23.96 5.44 2.57
N LYS A 408 -24.08 4.75 3.72
CA LYS A 408 -23.17 3.68 4.10
C LYS A 408 -23.60 2.40 3.37
N LYS A 409 -22.70 1.83 2.59
CA LYS A 409 -22.95 0.61 1.83
C LYS A 409 -22.39 -0.58 2.59
N SER A 410 -23.11 -1.70 2.56
CA SER A 410 -22.58 -2.99 3.02
C SER A 410 -21.44 -3.42 2.09
N ILE A 411 -20.34 -3.94 2.65
CA ILE A 411 -19.22 -4.48 1.85
C ILE A 411 -19.61 -5.82 1.22
N PHE A 412 -20.56 -6.54 1.83
CA PHE A 412 -20.98 -7.85 1.36
C PHE A 412 -21.42 -7.85 -0.11
N ASN A 413 -20.86 -8.79 -0.88
CA ASN A 413 -21.22 -9.05 -2.26
C ASN A 413 -21.41 -10.55 -2.47
N ALA A 414 -22.64 -10.95 -2.81
CA ALA A 414 -23.00 -12.36 -3.02
C ALA A 414 -22.27 -13.00 -4.20
N LYS A 415 -21.73 -12.21 -5.14
CA LYS A 415 -21.04 -12.74 -6.33
C LYS A 415 -19.63 -13.23 -6.06
N PHE A 416 -19.04 -12.88 -4.92
CA PHE A 416 -17.68 -13.28 -4.61
C PHE A 416 -17.64 -14.65 -3.95
N ALA A 417 -16.61 -15.42 -4.31
CA ALA A 417 -16.33 -16.72 -3.71
C ALA A 417 -15.91 -16.59 -2.23
N ASP A 418 -15.95 -17.70 -1.50
CA ASP A 418 -15.44 -17.84 -0.13
C ASP A 418 -16.21 -17.04 0.96
N ASN A 419 -17.39 -16.49 0.66
CA ASN A 419 -18.25 -15.88 1.69
C ASN A 419 -18.62 -16.88 2.80
N ASP A 420 -18.87 -18.14 2.42
CA ASP A 420 -19.08 -19.29 3.31
C ASP A 420 -17.90 -19.51 4.26
N ARG A 421 -16.65 -19.38 3.76
CA ARG A 421 -15.45 -19.52 4.60
C ARG A 421 -15.33 -18.41 5.64
N ILE A 422 -15.74 -17.19 5.30
CA ILE A 422 -15.76 -16.06 6.23
C ILE A 422 -16.78 -16.33 7.34
N PHE A 423 -18.01 -16.72 7.00
CA PHE A 423 -19.04 -17.11 7.97
C PHE A 423 -18.57 -18.27 8.88
N TYR A 424 -18.10 -19.36 8.28
CA TYR A 424 -17.57 -20.52 9.00
C TYR A 424 -16.46 -20.12 10.00
N SER A 425 -15.53 -19.26 9.59
CA SER A 425 -14.42 -18.82 10.45
C SER A 425 -14.91 -18.02 11.65
N LEU A 426 -15.90 -17.14 11.46
CA LEU A 426 -16.50 -16.36 12.55
C LEU A 426 -17.23 -17.27 13.55
N ILE A 427 -18.04 -18.21 13.05
CA ILE A 427 -18.77 -19.18 13.89
C ILE A 427 -17.77 -20.00 14.72
N ARG A 428 -16.71 -20.54 14.09
CA ARG A 428 -15.67 -21.31 14.79
C ARG A 428 -14.94 -20.50 15.86
N LEU A 429 -14.69 -19.21 15.63
CA LEU A 429 -14.08 -18.32 16.65
C LEU A 429 -15.02 -18.05 17.83
N CYS A 430 -16.33 -17.89 17.58
CA CYS A 430 -17.31 -17.81 18.65
C CYS A 430 -17.39 -19.12 19.44
N GLU A 431 -17.49 -20.28 18.77
CA GLU A 431 -17.50 -21.60 19.42
C GLU A 431 -16.25 -21.84 20.28
N PHE A 432 -15.08 -21.47 19.75
CA PHE A 432 -13.82 -21.52 20.50
C PHE A 432 -13.93 -20.72 21.80
N SER A 433 -14.40 -19.46 21.72
CA SER A 433 -14.56 -18.58 22.88
C SER A 433 -15.57 -19.13 23.89
N ILE A 434 -16.73 -19.61 23.41
CA ILE A 434 -17.79 -20.23 24.23
C ILE A 434 -17.26 -21.46 24.98
N LYS A 435 -16.54 -22.36 24.29
CA LYS A 435 -15.97 -23.56 24.90
C LYS A 435 -15.01 -23.22 26.04
N HIS A 436 -14.16 -22.22 25.85
CA HIS A 436 -13.23 -21.79 26.90
C HIS A 436 -13.93 -21.08 28.06
N LEU A 437 -14.94 -20.25 27.78
CA LEU A 437 -15.77 -19.62 28.81
C LEU A 437 -16.52 -20.65 29.66
N THR A 438 -17.14 -21.67 29.04
CA THR A 438 -17.80 -22.78 29.74
C THR A 438 -16.85 -23.48 30.71
N ASN A 439 -15.60 -23.72 30.29
CA ASN A 439 -14.62 -24.38 31.15
C ASN A 439 -14.21 -23.53 32.35
N ILE A 440 -14.27 -22.20 32.24
CA ILE A 440 -13.98 -21.28 33.34
C ILE A 440 -15.18 -21.16 34.27
N LEU A 441 -16.38 -20.98 33.72
CA LEU A 441 -17.63 -20.89 34.50
C LEU A 441 -17.89 -22.18 35.30
N LYS A 442 -17.39 -23.34 34.85
CA LYS A 442 -17.43 -24.59 35.63
C LYS A 442 -16.46 -24.65 36.81
N LYS A 443 -15.41 -23.81 36.81
CA LYS A 443 -14.30 -23.83 37.78
C LYS A 443 -14.38 -22.70 38.81
N VAL A 444 -15.27 -21.74 38.58
CA VAL A 444 -15.37 -20.51 39.35
C VAL A 444 -16.82 -20.40 39.79
N ASP A 445 -17.06 -20.28 41.11
CA ASP A 445 -18.40 -20.10 41.67
C ASP A 445 -19.10 -18.87 41.07
N ASP A 446 -20.44 -18.86 41.12
CA ASP A 446 -21.40 -17.97 40.43
C ASP A 446 -21.14 -16.43 40.49
N ASP A 447 -20.14 -15.95 41.22
CA ASP A 447 -19.81 -14.54 41.43
C ASP A 447 -19.08 -13.84 40.27
N PHE A 448 -18.71 -14.55 39.20
CA PHE A 448 -18.06 -13.93 38.04
C PHE A 448 -19.05 -13.53 36.94
N GLY A 449 -19.98 -12.62 37.29
CA GLY A 449 -21.01 -12.09 36.38
C GLY A 449 -20.48 -11.50 35.06
N LEU A 450 -19.23 -11.04 35.05
CA LEU A 450 -18.55 -10.54 33.85
C LEU A 450 -18.32 -11.66 32.80
N PHE A 451 -17.86 -12.84 33.20
CA PHE A 451 -17.65 -13.97 32.29
C PHE A 451 -18.98 -14.56 31.79
N SER A 452 -20.00 -14.61 32.65
CA SER A 452 -21.36 -15.00 32.24
C SER A 452 -21.93 -14.05 31.20
N THR A 453 -21.67 -12.75 31.34
CA THR A 453 -22.06 -11.74 30.35
C THR A 453 -21.33 -11.93 29.01
N LEU A 454 -20.01 -12.16 29.02
CA LEU A 454 -19.26 -12.48 27.79
C LEU A 454 -19.75 -13.77 27.13
N PHE A 455 -20.05 -14.81 27.92
CA PHE A 455 -20.59 -16.07 27.42
C PHE A 455 -21.89 -15.86 26.64
N LYS A 456 -22.84 -15.11 27.23
CA LYS A 456 -24.09 -14.74 26.56
C LYS A 456 -23.85 -13.92 25.29
N LYS A 457 -22.92 -12.96 25.32
CA LYS A 457 -22.55 -12.14 24.16
C LYS A 457 -22.00 -12.97 23.00
N PHE A 458 -21.06 -13.87 23.26
CA PHE A 458 -20.52 -14.75 22.21
C PHE A 458 -21.56 -15.74 21.67
N GLY A 459 -22.43 -16.27 22.53
CA GLY A 459 -23.57 -17.10 22.10
C GLY A 459 -24.50 -16.35 21.17
N ALA A 460 -24.98 -15.17 21.59
CA ALA A 460 -25.86 -14.33 20.77
C ALA A 460 -25.21 -13.92 19.44
N LEU A 461 -23.91 -13.59 19.45
CA LEU A 461 -23.16 -13.28 18.22
C LEU A 461 -23.06 -14.49 17.29
N LYS A 462 -22.78 -15.69 17.81
CA LYS A 462 -22.75 -16.93 17.02
C LYS A 462 -24.09 -17.17 16.33
N ASP A 463 -25.17 -17.19 17.10
CA ASP A 463 -26.52 -17.50 16.60
C ASP A 463 -26.97 -16.44 15.59
N THR A 464 -26.62 -15.17 15.83
CA THR A 464 -26.86 -14.09 14.87
C THR A 464 -26.10 -14.30 13.56
N ILE A 465 -24.84 -14.71 13.61
CA ILE A 465 -24.03 -14.98 12.42
C ILE A 465 -24.58 -16.15 11.62
N GLU A 466 -25.09 -17.20 12.27
CA GLU A 466 -25.75 -18.35 11.61
C GLU A 466 -27.04 -17.95 10.89
N VAL A 467 -27.87 -17.11 11.52
CA VAL A 467 -29.08 -16.54 10.87
C VAL A 467 -28.69 -15.69 9.66
N LEU A 468 -27.69 -14.82 9.81
CA LEU A 468 -27.22 -13.96 8.73
C LEU A 468 -26.56 -14.78 7.61
N GLU A 469 -25.80 -15.83 7.91
CA GLU A 469 -25.25 -16.75 6.93
C GLU A 469 -26.36 -17.35 6.07
N ALA A 470 -27.40 -17.90 6.71
CA ALA A 470 -28.51 -18.50 5.99
C ALA A 470 -29.27 -17.50 5.10
N PHE A 471 -29.43 -16.25 5.56
CA PHE A 471 -30.04 -15.19 4.75
C PHE A 471 -29.15 -14.77 3.57
N TYR A 472 -27.88 -14.47 3.82
CA TYR A 472 -26.96 -13.91 2.83
C TYR A 472 -26.50 -14.94 1.80
N LEU A 473 -26.37 -16.21 2.19
CA LEU A 473 -26.03 -17.31 1.30
C LEU A 473 -27.27 -18.00 0.70
N GLN A 474 -28.48 -17.54 1.03
CA GLN A 474 -29.75 -18.11 0.58
C GLN A 474 -29.84 -19.61 0.87
N SER A 475 -29.51 -20.02 2.09
CA SER A 475 -29.61 -21.41 2.50
C SER A 475 -31.07 -21.85 2.60
N ASP A 476 -31.37 -23.01 2.04
CA ASP A 476 -32.68 -23.65 2.16
C ASP A 476 -32.86 -24.37 3.49
N GLN A 477 -31.79 -24.51 4.30
CA GLN A 477 -31.86 -25.23 5.55
C GLN A 477 -32.79 -24.55 6.57
N PRO A 478 -33.56 -25.34 7.35
CA PRO A 478 -34.33 -24.79 8.46
C PRO A 478 -33.38 -24.23 9.52
N ILE A 479 -33.71 -23.05 10.03
CA ILE A 479 -32.92 -22.36 11.04
C ILE A 479 -33.66 -22.50 12.36
N GLU A 480 -32.99 -23.04 13.37
CA GLU A 480 -33.51 -23.08 14.73
C GLU A 480 -33.05 -21.83 15.48
N ILE A 481 -33.99 -20.92 15.75
CA ILE A 481 -33.73 -19.73 16.58
C ILE A 481 -34.15 -20.03 18.01
N THR A 482 -33.16 -20.08 18.91
CA THR A 482 -33.37 -20.38 20.33
C THR A 482 -33.65 -19.13 21.17
N SER A 483 -33.24 -17.94 20.71
CA SER A 483 -33.42 -16.69 21.46
C SER A 483 -33.61 -15.48 20.52
N PRO A 484 -34.85 -15.20 20.08
CA PRO A 484 -35.16 -14.07 19.20
C PRO A 484 -34.72 -12.71 19.76
N GLU A 485 -34.88 -12.49 21.07
CA GLU A 485 -34.55 -11.22 21.73
C GLU A 485 -33.05 -10.89 21.68
N THR A 486 -32.20 -11.89 21.92
CA THR A 486 -30.75 -11.68 21.95
C THR A 486 -30.19 -11.51 20.54
N ILE A 487 -30.75 -12.22 19.56
CA ILE A 487 -30.41 -12.04 18.14
C ILE A 487 -30.82 -10.64 17.67
N SER A 488 -32.06 -10.21 17.95
CA SER A 488 -32.53 -8.85 17.60
C SER A 488 -31.59 -7.78 18.15
N LYS A 489 -31.26 -7.85 19.44
CA LYS A 489 -30.34 -6.91 20.08
C LYS A 489 -28.95 -6.92 19.45
N THR A 490 -28.42 -8.10 19.11
CA THR A 490 -27.11 -8.23 18.48
C THR A 490 -27.11 -7.69 17.06
N ILE A 491 -28.20 -7.87 16.30
CA ILE A 491 -28.38 -7.24 14.99
C ILE A 491 -28.36 -5.71 15.13
N MET A 492 -29.04 -5.15 16.13
CA MET A 492 -29.00 -3.70 16.40
C MET A 492 -27.60 -3.22 16.78
N ASP A 493 -26.86 -3.99 17.59
CA ASP A 493 -25.45 -3.72 17.90
C ASP A 493 -24.58 -3.76 16.63
N ILE A 494 -24.84 -4.69 15.70
CA ILE A 494 -24.17 -4.75 14.40
C ILE A 494 -24.52 -3.52 13.56
N GLN A 495 -25.78 -3.05 13.56
CA GLN A 495 -26.19 -1.87 12.79
C GLN A 495 -25.60 -0.55 13.31
N ASN A 496 -25.27 -0.46 14.60
CA ASN A 496 -24.77 0.76 15.24
C ASN A 496 -25.68 1.97 14.98
N THR A 497 -26.99 1.76 15.13
CA THR A 497 -28.06 2.71 14.80
C THR A 497 -28.04 3.93 15.72
N LEU A 498 -27.20 4.91 15.38
CA LEU A 498 -27.31 6.30 15.85
C LEU A 498 -28.14 7.18 14.90
N TYR A 499 -28.72 6.60 13.84
CA TYR A 499 -29.40 7.34 12.78
C TYR A 499 -30.88 6.95 12.67
N ASN A 500 -31.75 7.93 12.93
CA ASN A 500 -33.20 7.90 12.63
C ASN A 500 -33.44 7.90 11.11
N ILE A 501 -33.11 6.82 10.41
CA ILE A 501 -33.43 6.66 8.98
C ILE A 501 -34.55 5.63 8.84
N ARG A 502 -35.69 6.10 8.35
CA ARG A 502 -36.98 5.39 8.32
C ARG A 502 -37.11 4.26 7.30
N THR A 503 -36.12 4.01 6.45
CA THR A 503 -36.24 3.01 5.38
C THR A 503 -34.93 2.30 5.12
N ASN A 504 -34.94 0.97 5.20
CA ASN A 504 -33.80 0.11 4.89
C ASN A 504 -34.28 -1.13 4.12
N ALA A 505 -34.28 -1.04 2.79
CA ALA A 505 -34.83 -2.08 1.92
C ALA A 505 -34.22 -3.48 2.13
N ARG A 506 -32.96 -3.56 2.59
CA ARG A 506 -32.31 -4.85 2.83
C ARG A 506 -32.72 -5.44 4.18
N LEU A 507 -32.93 -4.59 5.19
CA LEU A 507 -33.56 -5.02 6.44
C LEU A 507 -35.01 -5.44 6.19
N ASP A 508 -35.77 -4.71 5.37
CA ASP A 508 -37.14 -5.07 5.03
C ASP A 508 -37.19 -6.43 4.31
N ALA A 509 -36.28 -6.68 3.36
CA ALA A 509 -36.13 -7.99 2.71
C ALA A 509 -35.75 -9.10 3.72
N PHE A 510 -34.93 -8.80 4.71
CA PHE A 510 -34.58 -9.73 5.77
C PHE A 510 -35.78 -10.06 6.67
N LEU A 511 -36.60 -9.06 7.02
CA LEU A 511 -37.84 -9.26 7.79
C LEU A 511 -38.83 -10.15 7.03
N VAL A 512 -39.02 -9.90 5.72
CA VAL A 512 -39.87 -10.76 4.87
C VAL A 512 -39.32 -12.19 4.84
N TRP A 513 -38.02 -12.36 4.61
CA TRP A 513 -37.40 -13.67 4.60
C TRP A 513 -37.55 -14.44 5.94
N LEU A 514 -37.49 -13.74 7.08
CA LEU A 514 -37.75 -14.35 8.38
C LEU A 514 -39.19 -14.88 8.48
N THR A 515 -40.18 -14.12 8.02
CA THR A 515 -41.58 -14.58 7.98
C THR A 515 -41.77 -15.78 7.06
N GLU A 516 -41.10 -15.81 5.90
CA GLU A 516 -41.14 -16.96 4.98
C GLU A 516 -40.54 -18.23 5.60
N LYS A 517 -39.58 -18.09 6.51
CA LYS A 517 -38.97 -19.19 7.27
C LYS A 517 -39.71 -19.53 8.58
N ASN A 518 -40.92 -18.98 8.78
CA ASN A 518 -41.74 -19.14 9.99
C ASN A 518 -41.07 -18.61 11.27
N GLN A 519 -40.30 -17.53 11.17
CA GLN A 519 -39.58 -16.89 12.29
C GLN A 519 -40.23 -15.54 12.66
N ASP A 520 -41.55 -15.54 12.80
CA ASP A 520 -42.36 -14.34 13.01
C ASP A 520 -42.01 -13.59 14.31
N GLU A 521 -41.64 -14.31 15.36
CA GLU A 521 -41.27 -13.71 16.65
C GLU A 521 -40.02 -12.83 16.52
N LEU A 522 -38.98 -13.33 15.82
CA LEU A 522 -37.77 -12.55 15.56
C LEU A 522 -38.07 -11.36 14.62
N ALA A 523 -38.88 -11.57 13.58
CA ALA A 523 -39.26 -10.51 12.65
C ALA A 523 -40.00 -9.37 13.36
N GLN A 524 -40.97 -9.69 14.22
CA GLN A 524 -41.69 -8.69 15.01
C GLN A 524 -40.77 -7.96 15.98
N LYS A 525 -39.89 -8.69 16.67
CA LYS A 525 -38.97 -8.08 17.63
C LYS A 525 -38.00 -7.11 16.96
N LEU A 526 -37.38 -7.52 15.85
CA LEU A 526 -36.43 -6.69 15.10
C LEU A 526 -37.12 -5.47 14.47
N SER A 527 -38.34 -5.64 13.96
CA SER A 527 -39.15 -4.52 13.47
C SER A 527 -39.42 -3.51 14.59
N ASN A 528 -39.80 -3.98 15.78
CA ASN A 528 -40.05 -3.11 16.92
C ASN A 528 -38.76 -2.40 17.36
N ASP A 529 -37.65 -3.12 17.50
CA ASP A 529 -36.39 -2.55 17.96
C ASP A 529 -35.79 -1.53 16.96
N TYR A 530 -36.04 -1.69 15.67
CA TYR A 530 -35.50 -0.81 14.62
C TYR A 530 -36.39 0.41 14.29
N TYR A 531 -37.72 0.26 14.37
CA TYR A 531 -38.67 1.31 14.00
C TYR A 531 -39.26 2.10 15.19
N SER A 532 -38.96 1.70 16.43
CA SER A 532 -39.26 2.49 17.64
C SER A 532 -38.22 3.59 17.83
#